data_AF-A0A1N7MV41-F1
#
_entry.id   AF-A0A1N7MV41-F1
#
_cell.length_a   1.000
_cell.length_b   1.000
_cell.length_c   1.000
_cell.angle_alpha   90.00
_cell.angle_beta   90.00
_cell.angle_gamma   90.00
#
_symmetry.space_group_name_H-M   'P 1'
#
loop_
_entity.id
_entity.type
_entity.pdbx_description
1 polymer ?
#
loop_
_entity_poly.entity_id
_entity_poly.type
_entity_poly.pdbx_seq_one_letter_code
_entity_poly.pdbx_strand_id
1 'polypeptide(L)'
;MIFAFASDDKGLEIFEDESSAISSCEGVDVEEIPILFWDACGRPLKAVFIKANKRSKYSVVSGEYGLEPGGEFAPLLDMLDQVSYVEGPNPFVSVDEVRQHLTSQTSRTS
;
A
#
# COMPACT_ATOMS: atom_id res chain seq x y z
N MET A 1 -7.52 5.78 -4.56
CA MET A 1 -7.35 4.36 -4.29
C MET A 1 -5.89 4.07 -4.07
N ILE A 2 -5.58 3.38 -2.98
CA ILE A 2 -4.25 2.95 -2.59
C ILE A 2 -4.29 1.45 -2.36
N PHE A 3 -3.26 0.77 -2.84
CA PHE A 3 -3.01 -0.64 -2.53
C PHE A 3 -1.88 -0.70 -1.50
N ALA A 4 -2.07 -1.43 -0.42
CA ALA A 4 -1.04 -1.69 0.58
C ALA A 4 -0.79 -3.19 0.68
N PHE A 5 0.45 -3.62 0.54
CA PHE A 5 0.84 -5.01 0.68
C PHE A 5 1.67 -5.19 1.94
N ALA A 6 1.13 -5.96 2.88
CA ALA A 6 1.84 -6.41 4.07
C ALA A 6 2.69 -7.63 3.69
N SER A 7 4.01 -7.49 3.77
CA SER A 7 4.95 -8.50 3.27
C SER A 7 5.10 -9.72 4.18
N ASP A 8 4.68 -9.62 5.44
CA ASP A 8 4.74 -10.65 6.46
C ASP A 8 3.62 -11.69 6.32
N ASP A 9 2.38 -11.24 6.10
CA ASP A 9 1.21 -12.11 5.87
C ASP A 9 0.82 -12.26 4.39
N LYS A 10 1.44 -11.47 3.52
CA LYS A 10 1.17 -11.40 2.07
C LYS A 10 -0.27 -10.98 1.75
N GLY A 11 -0.90 -10.20 2.63
CA GLY A 11 -2.18 -9.56 2.41
C GLY A 11 -2.06 -8.32 1.54
N LEU A 12 -3.00 -8.16 0.61
CA LEU A 12 -3.18 -6.93 -0.16
C LEU A 12 -4.45 -6.20 0.29
N GLU A 13 -4.27 -5.10 1.00
CA GLU A 13 -5.36 -4.21 1.43
C GLU A 13 -5.59 -3.09 0.42
N ILE A 14 -6.86 -2.71 0.24
CA ILE A 14 -7.28 -1.73 -0.76
C ILE A 14 -8.11 -0.63 -0.11
N PHE A 15 -7.58 0.58 -0.18
CA PHE A 15 -8.17 1.77 0.41
C PHE A 15 -8.73 2.70 -0.66
N GLU A 16 -9.81 3.42 -0.33
CA GLU A 16 -10.44 4.38 -1.24
C GLU A 16 -9.53 5.58 -1.54
N ASP A 17 -8.77 6.03 -0.55
CA ASP A 17 -7.84 7.15 -0.65
C ASP A 17 -6.61 6.99 0.27
N GLU A 18 -5.69 7.94 0.15
CA GLU A 18 -4.45 8.00 0.92
C GLU A 18 -4.70 8.20 2.42
N SER A 19 -5.72 8.96 2.80
CA SER A 19 -6.03 9.20 4.20
C SER A 19 -6.49 7.92 4.89
N SER A 20 -7.30 7.09 4.23
CA SER A 20 -7.72 5.78 4.74
C SER A 20 -6.54 4.82 4.89
N ALA A 21 -5.63 4.81 3.91
CA ALA A 21 -4.43 3.97 3.96
C ALA A 21 -3.51 4.37 5.13
N ILE A 22 -3.20 5.66 5.26
CA ILE A 22 -2.34 6.17 6.35
C ILE A 22 -2.95 5.94 7.73
N SER A 23 -4.28 6.03 7.84
CA SER A 23 -4.97 5.81 9.10
C SER A 23 -5.04 4.34 9.51
N SER A 24 -4.89 3.41 8.56
CA SER A 24 -4.95 1.96 8.81
C SER A 24 -3.55 1.36 8.97
N CYS A 25 -2.57 1.85 8.20
CA CYS A 25 -1.16 1.45 8.30
C CYS A 25 -0.42 2.45 9.19
N GLU A 26 -0.23 2.15 10.48
CA GLU A 26 0.40 3.11 11.39
C GLU A 26 1.86 3.39 10.99
N GLY A 27 2.35 4.60 11.28
CA GLY A 27 3.73 4.96 10.95
C GLY A 27 4.78 4.05 11.59
N VAL A 28 4.46 3.39 12.71
CA VAL A 28 5.32 2.37 13.33
C VAL A 28 5.41 1.10 12.51
N ASP A 29 4.28 0.67 11.94
CA ASP A 29 4.22 -0.51 11.08
C ASP A 29 4.99 -0.24 9.81
N VAL A 30 4.84 0.95 9.21
CA VAL A 30 5.59 1.35 8.01
C VAL A 30 7.11 1.45 8.25
N GLU A 31 7.55 1.75 9.48
CA GLU A 31 8.98 1.81 9.82
C GLU A 31 9.58 0.42 10.12
N GLU A 32 8.82 -0.48 10.76
CA GLU A 32 9.32 -1.78 11.23
C GLU A 32 9.02 -2.95 10.29
N ILE A 33 7.87 -2.91 9.62
CA ILE A 33 7.38 -3.94 8.72
C ILE A 33 7.26 -3.33 7.32
N PRO A 34 7.88 -3.89 6.27
CA PRO A 34 7.79 -3.30 4.95
C PRO A 34 6.37 -3.47 4.41
N ILE A 35 5.56 -2.43 4.57
CA ILE A 35 4.32 -2.22 3.82
C ILE A 35 4.69 -1.53 2.52
N LEU A 36 4.36 -2.17 1.41
CA LEU A 36 4.56 -1.61 0.07
C LEU A 36 3.27 -0.95 -0.39
N PHE A 37 3.38 0.25 -0.96
CA PHE A 37 2.22 1.02 -1.40
C PHE A 37 2.21 1.21 -2.92
N TRP A 38 1.03 1.17 -3.53
CA TRP A 38 0.83 1.56 -4.93
C TRP A 38 -0.38 2.48 -5.09
N ASP A 39 -0.34 3.30 -6.14
CA ASP A 39 -1.47 4.13 -6.53
C ASP A 39 -2.54 3.35 -7.29
N ALA A 40 -3.63 4.03 -7.67
CA ALA A 40 -4.75 3.46 -8.40
C ALA A 40 -4.39 2.80 -9.76
N CYS A 41 -3.20 3.09 -10.29
CA CYS A 41 -2.67 2.53 -11.53
C CYS A 41 -1.67 1.40 -11.28
N GLY A 42 -1.42 1.02 -10.02
CA GLY A 42 -0.43 0.03 -9.65
C GLY A 42 1.01 0.54 -9.73
N ARG A 43 1.22 1.86 -9.68
CA ARG A 43 2.57 2.46 -9.68
C ARG A 43 3.08 2.59 -8.24
N PRO A 44 4.38 2.29 -8.01
CA PRO A 44 4.93 2.23 -6.66
C PRO A 44 4.99 3.62 -6.00
N LEU A 45 4.57 3.67 -4.75
CA LEU A 45 4.61 4.83 -3.88
C LEU A 45 5.63 4.62 -2.76
N LYS A 46 6.27 5.69 -2.32
CA LYS A 46 7.14 5.70 -1.14
C LYS A 46 6.42 6.41 0.01
N ALA A 47 6.54 5.85 1.21
CA ALA A 47 6.15 6.54 2.42
C ALA A 47 7.23 7.58 2.79
N VAL A 48 6.84 8.84 2.96
CA VAL A 48 7.74 9.94 3.32
C VAL A 48 7.29 10.51 4.66
N PHE A 49 8.11 10.29 5.70
CA PHE A 49 7.82 10.79 7.05
C PHE A 49 7.97 12.31 7.11
N ILE A 50 6.85 12.98 7.35
CA ILE A 50 6.76 14.40 7.67
C ILE A 50 7.22 14.62 9.12
N LYS A 51 6.91 13.66 9.99
CA LYS A 51 7.29 13.64 11.40
C LYS A 51 7.66 12.22 11.77
N ALA A 52 8.91 12.03 12.22
CA ALA A 52 9.40 10.71 12.60
C ALA A 52 8.63 10.13 13.81
N ASN A 53 8.57 8.81 13.86
CA ASN A 53 8.12 8.07 15.05
C ASN A 53 8.96 8.48 16.26
N LYS A 54 8.32 8.61 17.43
CA LYS A 54 9.01 8.87 18.69
C LYS A 54 8.98 7.62 19.55
N ARG A 55 10.17 7.12 19.87
CA ARG A 55 10.35 5.97 20.76
C ARG A 55 10.92 6.44 22.08
N SER A 56 10.26 6.06 23.17
CA SER A 56 10.74 6.24 24.53
C SER A 56 10.73 4.90 25.26
N LYS A 57 11.34 4.83 26.44
CA LYS A 57 11.37 3.60 27.26
C LYS A 57 9.95 3.11 27.66
N TYR A 58 8.93 3.97 27.57
CA TYR A 58 7.58 3.68 28.05
C TYR A 58 6.47 3.95 27.03
N SER A 59 6.82 4.45 25.84
CA SER A 59 5.84 4.77 24.79
C SER A 59 6.45 4.75 23.41
N VAL A 60 5.65 4.32 22.44
CA VAL A 60 5.88 4.57 21.02
C VAL A 60 4.76 5.49 20.55
N VAL A 61 5.12 6.57 19.87
CA VAL A 61 4.18 7.49 19.24
C VAL A 61 4.42 7.45 17.75
N SER A 62 3.43 6.97 17.01
CA SER A 62 3.43 6.96 15.55
C SER A 62 3.59 8.40 15.03
N GLY A 63 4.51 8.53 14.09
CA GLY A 63 4.78 9.73 13.34
C GLY A 63 3.71 10.01 12.31
N GLU A 64 3.95 11.00 11.46
CA GLU A 64 3.07 11.36 10.35
C GLU A 64 3.87 11.18 9.06
N TYR A 65 3.27 10.52 8.07
CA TYR A 65 3.86 10.31 6.76
C TYR A 65 2.82 10.56 5.66
N GLY A 66 3.29 10.83 4.45
CA GLY A 66 2.48 10.86 3.24
C GLY A 66 2.98 9.84 2.22
N LEU A 67 2.19 9.60 1.18
CA LEU A 67 2.56 8.73 0.07
C LEU A 67 2.94 9.57 -1.16
N GLU A 68 4.17 9.42 -1.62
CA GLU A 68 4.67 10.13 -2.80
C GLU A 68 5.00 9.14 -3.93
N PRO A 69 4.89 9.55 -5.21
CA PRO A 69 5.40 8.75 -6.31
C PRO A 69 6.90 8.45 -6.18
N GLY A 70 7.31 7.29 -6.69
CA GLY A 70 8.72 6.91 -6.82
C GLY A 70 9.21 5.90 -5.78
N GLY A 71 8.38 4.91 -5.44
CA GLY A 71 8.86 3.72 -4.74
C GLY A 71 9.85 2.93 -5.61
N GLU A 72 10.89 2.36 -5.00
CA GLU A 72 11.99 1.66 -5.69
C GLU A 72 11.71 0.17 -5.95
N PHE A 73 10.44 -0.22 -6.04
CA PHE A 73 10.00 -1.61 -6.20
C PHE A 73 9.11 -1.81 -7.42
N ALA A 74 8.81 -3.08 -7.73
CA ALA A 74 8.06 -3.45 -8.93
C ALA A 74 6.62 -2.89 -8.91
N PRO A 75 6.02 -2.64 -10.09
CA PRO A 75 4.59 -2.36 -10.21
C PRO A 75 3.74 -3.44 -9.56
N LEU A 76 2.54 -3.07 -9.08
CA LEU A 76 1.66 -4.00 -8.37
C LEU A 76 1.32 -5.23 -9.22
N LEU A 77 1.14 -5.04 -10.53
CA LEU A 77 0.80 -6.12 -11.46
C LEU A 77 1.82 -7.28 -11.40
N ASP A 78 3.10 -6.95 -11.26
CA ASP A 78 4.20 -7.93 -11.19
C ASP A 78 4.31 -8.58 -9.80
N MET A 79 3.68 -7.98 -8.79
CA MET A 79 3.70 -8.45 -7.41
C MET A 79 2.47 -9.31 -7.06
N LEU A 80 1.44 -9.34 -7.91
CA LEU A 80 0.19 -10.06 -7.63
C LEU A 80 0.38 -11.56 -7.37
N ASP A 81 1.39 -12.19 -7.95
CA ASP A 81 1.67 -13.62 -7.72
C ASP A 81 2.21 -13.90 -6.30
N GLN A 82 2.61 -12.85 -5.56
CA GLN A 82 3.04 -12.94 -4.17
C GLN A 82 1.90 -12.75 -3.18
N VAL A 83 0.72 -12.30 -3.65
CA VAL A 83 -0.44 -11.99 -2.82
C VAL A 83 -1.16 -13.28 -2.43
N SER A 84 -1.32 -13.52 -1.13
CA SER A 84 -2.04 -14.69 -0.60
C SER A 84 -3.55 -14.43 -0.50
N TYR A 85 -3.95 -13.19 -0.19
CA TYR A 85 -5.36 -12.79 -0.09
C TYR A 85 -5.50 -11.28 -0.34
N VAL A 86 -6.73 -10.87 -0.66
CA VAL A 86 -7.10 -9.48 -0.89
C VAL A 86 -8.18 -9.09 0.11
N GLU A 87 -8.01 -7.94 0.74
CA GLU A 87 -9.02 -7.30 1.57
C GLU A 87 -9.32 -5.91 1.00
N GLY A 88 -10.57 -5.69 0.61
CA GLY A 88 -10.94 -4.46 -0.06
C GLY A 88 -12.45 -4.34 -0.25
N PRO A 89 -12.92 -3.14 -0.64
CA PRO A 89 -14.33 -2.94 -0.97
C PRO A 89 -14.66 -3.67 -2.28
N ASN A 90 -15.92 -4.10 -2.44
CA ASN A 90 -16.39 -4.61 -3.74
C ASN A 90 -16.12 -3.58 -4.86
N PRO A 91 -15.63 -4.01 -6.04
CA PRO A 91 -15.42 -5.39 -6.50
C PRO A 91 -14.01 -5.91 -6.26
N PHE A 92 -13.23 -5.37 -5.34
CA PHE A 92 -11.83 -5.77 -5.12
C PHE A 92 -11.71 -6.76 -3.97
N VAL A 93 -12.22 -7.97 -4.18
CA VAL A 93 -12.22 -9.03 -3.15
C VAL A 93 -11.30 -10.20 -3.52
N SER A 94 -10.64 -10.13 -4.67
CA SER A 94 -9.74 -11.17 -5.18
C SER A 94 -8.59 -10.60 -6.01
N VAL A 95 -7.51 -11.39 -6.13
CA VAL A 95 -6.35 -11.05 -6.96
C VAL A 95 -6.73 -10.87 -8.44
N ASP A 96 -7.67 -11.67 -8.95
CA ASP A 96 -8.09 -11.61 -10.35
C ASP A 96 -8.82 -10.29 -10.67
N GLU A 97 -9.64 -9.78 -9.75
CA GLU A 97 -10.32 -8.49 -9.92
C GLU A 97 -9.33 -7.33 -9.92
N VAL A 98 -8.34 -7.36 -9.01
CA VAL A 98 -7.25 -6.38 -8.98
C VAL A 98 -6.45 -6.43 -10.29
N ARG A 99 -6.11 -7.62 -10.77
CA ARG A 99 -5.39 -7.82 -12.04
C ARG A 99 -6.16 -7.24 -13.23
N GLN A 100 -7.46 -7.50 -13.31
CA GLN A 100 -8.33 -6.98 -14.37
C GLN A 100 -8.38 -5.45 -14.35
N HIS A 101 -8.50 -4.85 -13.17
CA HIS A 101 -8.49 -3.40 -13.01
C HIS A 101 -7.16 -2.80 -13.49
N LEU A 102 -6.02 -3.30 -13.01
CA LEU A 102 -4.70 -2.79 -13.38
C LEU A 102 -4.41 -2.90 -14.89
N THR A 103 -4.81 -4.01 -15.50
CA THR A 103 -4.66 -4.23 -16.95
C THR A 103 -5.54 -3.26 -17.75
N SER A 104 -6.75 -2.95 -17.25
CA SER A 104 -7.67 -1.99 -17.86
C SER A 104 -7.17 -0.55 -17.75
N GLN A 105 -6.46 -0.20 -16.67
CA GLN A 105 -5.83 1.12 -16.52
C GLN A 105 -4.65 1.29 -17.48
N THR A 106 -3.82 0.25 -17.65
CA THR A 106 -2.66 0.26 -18.56
C THR A 106 -3.07 0.48 -20.01
N SER A 107 -4.18 -0.11 -20.44
CA SER A 107 -4.73 0.05 -21.80
C SER A 107 -5.28 1.45 -22.09
N ARG A 108 -5.53 2.28 -21.07
CA ARG A 108 -6.07 3.65 -21.23
C ARG A 108 -5.00 4.73 -21.30
N THR A 109 -3.77 4.40 -20.93
CA THR A 109 -2.62 5.32 -20.90
C THR A 109 -1.62 5.05 -22.03
N SER A 110 -1.92 4.11 -22.93
CA SER A 110 -1.12 3.77 -24.13
C SER A 110 -1.66 4.44 -25.39
#